data_AF-A0A353S9N1-F1
#
_entry.id   AF-A0A353S9N1-F1
#
_cell.length_a   1.000
_cell.length_b   1.000
_cell.length_c   1.000
_cell.angle_alpha   90.00
_cell.angle_beta   90.00
_cell.angle_gamma   90.00
#
_symmetry.space_group_name_H-M   'P 1'
#
loop_
_entity.id
_entity.type
_entity.pdbx_description
1 polymer ?
#
loop_
_entity_poly.entity_id
_entity_poly.type
_entity_poly.pdbx_seq_one_letter_code
_entity_poly.pdbx_strand_id
1 'polypeptide(L)'
;MEKQEKKSFFRKNSDVIILLLAAALCSLFAFLNVFLKIDYRIYDMLLGHTRNVREDSRILIVDINDASIDDIGVWPWNRDIVADMLIRMKEFGAYNVVFDIEYLQKSAKALVPNAWQETQEVIERSKQDIAGVIGQFAGAAAGGGFSGDELMELSSQIVEGYVNPALDNIRISTDKLSRDNDEYFARTLQYMGNTWMTMNMRMVNELDDEEHFDSGDDVSDEQRTFMQSRRYAAERFLLANVDDPAGLVEQGNRLVVQEQTREQSSYRGFYPARYDFIHFADGLGVTNVVVDRDGTRRRIELLHHPDPER
;
A
#
# COMPACT_ATOMS: atom_id res chain seq x y z
N MET A 1 -74.85 -26.42 -14.23
CA MET A 1 -74.41 -25.68 -15.44
C MET A 1 -73.00 -25.11 -15.30
N GLU A 2 -72.66 -24.48 -14.17
CA GLU A 2 -71.35 -23.84 -13.94
C GLU A 2 -70.10 -24.75 -14.15
N LYS A 3 -70.21 -26.04 -13.84
CA LYS A 3 -69.12 -27.03 -14.04
C LYS A 3 -68.83 -27.35 -15.53
N GLN A 4 -69.83 -27.25 -16.40
CA GLN A 4 -69.68 -27.51 -17.84
C GLN A 4 -69.13 -26.29 -18.58
N GLU A 5 -69.50 -25.08 -18.18
CA GLU A 5 -68.94 -23.84 -18.73
C GLU A 5 -67.46 -23.67 -18.39
N LYS A 6 -67.06 -23.95 -17.14
CA LYS A 6 -65.64 -23.97 -16.75
C LYS A 6 -64.85 -24.96 -17.62
N LYS A 7 -65.36 -26.17 -17.83
CA LYS A 7 -64.71 -27.17 -18.72
C LYS A 7 -64.59 -26.70 -20.18
N SER A 8 -65.57 -25.97 -20.70
CA SER A 8 -65.55 -25.41 -22.06
C SER A 8 -64.52 -24.30 -22.20
N PHE A 9 -64.44 -23.39 -21.22
CA PHE A 9 -63.49 -22.28 -21.18
C PHE A 9 -62.03 -22.77 -21.11
N PHE A 10 -61.72 -23.71 -20.22
CA PHE A 10 -60.39 -24.30 -20.09
C PHE A 10 -59.93 -25.04 -21.34
N ARG A 11 -60.86 -25.63 -22.10
CA ARG A 11 -60.53 -26.36 -23.32
C ARG A 11 -60.29 -25.42 -24.51
N LYS A 12 -61.03 -24.30 -24.58
CA LYS A 12 -60.92 -23.29 -25.64
C LYS A 12 -59.70 -22.35 -25.47
N ASN A 13 -59.31 -22.09 -24.23
CA ASN A 13 -58.20 -21.17 -23.89
C ASN A 13 -56.99 -21.90 -23.29
N SER A 14 -56.89 -23.20 -23.54
CA SER A 14 -55.85 -24.07 -22.97
C SER A 14 -54.44 -23.55 -23.27
N ASP A 15 -54.20 -23.09 -24.50
CA ASP A 15 -52.91 -22.52 -24.92
C ASP A 15 -52.49 -21.30 -24.09
N VAL A 16 -53.41 -20.37 -23.84
CA VAL A 16 -53.15 -19.15 -23.06
C VAL A 16 -52.88 -19.49 -21.59
N ILE A 17 -53.63 -20.44 -21.03
CA ILE A 17 -53.46 -20.89 -19.65
C ILE A 17 -52.11 -21.57 -19.47
N ILE A 18 -51.69 -22.40 -20.43
CA ILE A 18 -50.36 -23.04 -20.44
C ILE A 18 -49.26 -21.98 -20.50
N LEU A 19 -49.42 -20.96 -21.34
CA LEU A 19 -48.43 -19.90 -21.50
C LEU A 19 -48.29 -19.04 -20.23
N LEU A 20 -49.41 -18.71 -19.57
CA LEU A 20 -49.41 -17.98 -18.30
C LEU A 20 -48.81 -18.82 -17.16
N LEU A 21 -49.10 -20.12 -17.10
CA LEU A 21 -48.49 -21.03 -16.13
C LEU A 21 -46.98 -21.14 -16.33
N ALA A 22 -46.53 -21.28 -17.58
CA ALA A 22 -45.11 -21.32 -17.91
C ALA A 22 -44.42 -19.99 -17.54
N ALA A 23 -45.03 -18.85 -17.85
CA ALA A 23 -44.51 -17.54 -17.46
C ALA A 23 -44.44 -17.37 -15.94
N ALA A 24 -45.48 -17.78 -15.20
CA ALA A 24 -45.49 -17.73 -13.74
C ALA A 24 -44.42 -18.64 -13.13
N LEU A 25 -44.21 -19.84 -13.68
CA LEU A 25 -43.17 -20.77 -13.23
C LEU A 25 -41.77 -20.22 -13.52
N CYS A 26 -41.52 -19.68 -14.72
CA CYS A 26 -40.27 -19.03 -15.07
C CYS A 26 -39.98 -17.83 -14.17
N SER A 27 -40.98 -16.99 -13.90
CA SER A 27 -40.86 -15.85 -12.98
C SER A 27 -40.56 -16.32 -11.55
N LEU A 28 -41.19 -17.40 -11.09
CA LEU A 28 -40.90 -17.99 -9.79
C LEU A 28 -39.47 -18.53 -9.71
N PHE A 29 -39.00 -19.23 -10.75
CA PHE A 29 -37.64 -19.74 -10.82
C PHE A 29 -36.60 -18.62 -10.91
N ALA A 30 -36.90 -17.54 -11.62
CA ALA A 30 -36.08 -16.33 -11.63
C ALA A 30 -36.03 -15.67 -10.25
N PHE A 31 -37.19 -15.52 -9.58
CA PHE A 31 -37.28 -14.97 -8.22
C PHE A 31 -36.49 -15.79 -7.19
N LEU A 32 -36.51 -17.13 -7.33
CA LEU A 32 -35.77 -18.04 -6.47
C LEU A 32 -34.30 -18.25 -6.91
N ASN A 33 -33.82 -17.52 -7.93
CA ASN A 33 -32.48 -17.64 -8.49
C ASN A 33 -32.09 -19.07 -8.92
N VAL A 34 -33.06 -19.87 -9.38
CA VAL A 34 -32.82 -21.26 -9.81
C VAL A 34 -31.91 -21.30 -11.03
N PHE A 35 -32.16 -20.42 -12.01
CA PHE A 35 -31.33 -20.32 -13.22
C PHE A 35 -29.89 -19.95 -12.90
N LEU A 36 -29.66 -18.99 -12.00
CA LEU A 36 -28.33 -18.60 -11.56
C LEU A 36 -27.56 -19.75 -10.90
N LYS A 37 -28.24 -20.58 -10.08
CA LYS A 37 -27.63 -21.77 -9.48
C LYS A 37 -27.27 -22.83 -10.52
N ILE A 38 -28.09 -22.99 -11.55
CA ILE A 38 -27.80 -23.89 -12.67
C ILE A 38 -26.59 -23.37 -13.44
N ASP A 39 -26.55 -22.06 -13.73
CA ASP A 39 -25.42 -21.42 -14.40
C ASP A 39 -24.11 -21.63 -13.63
N TYR A 40 -24.09 -21.41 -12.31
CA TYR A 40 -22.90 -21.67 -11.50
C TYR A 40 -22.48 -23.14 -11.51
N ARG A 41 -23.42 -24.08 -11.48
CA ARG A 41 -23.08 -25.52 -11.57
C ARG A 41 -22.50 -25.88 -12.93
N ILE A 42 -23.05 -25.33 -14.01
CA ILE A 42 -22.51 -25.55 -15.36
C ILE A 42 -21.13 -24.91 -15.44
N TYR A 43 -20.95 -23.70 -14.90
CA TYR A 43 -19.67 -23.02 -14.85
C TYR A 43 -18.61 -23.82 -14.08
N ASP A 44 -18.91 -24.31 -12.88
CA ASP A 44 -17.99 -25.16 -12.09
C ASP A 44 -17.63 -26.45 -12.84
N MET A 45 -18.62 -27.08 -13.50
CA MET A 45 -18.37 -28.25 -14.35
C MET A 45 -17.42 -27.91 -15.51
N LEU A 46 -17.64 -26.79 -16.19
CA LEU A 46 -16.80 -26.36 -17.31
C LEU A 46 -15.38 -25.98 -16.83
N LEU A 47 -15.25 -25.34 -15.67
CA LEU A 47 -13.95 -25.08 -15.05
C LEU A 47 -13.17 -26.37 -14.79
N GLY A 48 -13.84 -27.41 -14.26
CA GLY A 48 -13.22 -28.72 -14.05
C GLY A 48 -12.76 -29.41 -15.34
N HIS A 49 -13.34 -29.07 -16.49
CA HIS A 49 -12.92 -29.55 -17.81
C HIS A 49 -11.96 -28.59 -18.52
N THR A 50 -11.74 -27.39 -17.96
CA THR A 50 -10.80 -26.43 -18.51
C THR A 50 -9.39 -26.93 -18.22
N ARG A 51 -8.55 -26.96 -19.27
CA ARG A 51 -7.18 -27.44 -19.14
C ARG A 51 -6.40 -26.53 -18.19
N ASN A 52 -5.76 -27.11 -17.18
CA ASN A 52 -4.85 -26.37 -16.31
C ASN A 52 -3.82 -25.61 -17.15
N VAL A 53 -3.58 -24.35 -16.77
CA VAL A 53 -2.53 -23.54 -17.37
C VAL A 53 -1.20 -24.27 -17.16
N ARG A 54 -0.39 -24.34 -18.20
CA ARG A 54 0.94 -24.95 -18.09
C ARG A 54 1.79 -24.11 -17.15
N GLU A 55 2.14 -24.68 -16.00
CA GLU A 55 3.04 -24.05 -15.04
C GLU A 55 4.44 -23.89 -15.63
N ASP A 56 5.03 -22.72 -15.41
CA ASP A 56 6.41 -22.43 -15.79
C ASP A 56 7.24 -22.35 -14.51
N SER A 57 8.19 -23.27 -14.35
CA SER A 57 9.02 -23.36 -13.13
C SER A 57 9.92 -22.14 -12.90
N ARG A 58 9.99 -21.21 -13.86
CA ARG A 58 10.72 -19.94 -13.72
C ARG A 58 9.89 -18.86 -13.03
N ILE A 59 8.59 -19.07 -12.87
CA ILE A 59 7.68 -18.14 -12.23
C ILE A 59 7.38 -18.68 -10.84
N LEU A 60 7.68 -17.88 -9.83
CA LEU A 60 7.36 -18.17 -8.44
C LEU A 60 6.39 -17.09 -7.94
N ILE A 61 5.25 -17.53 -7.42
CA ILE A 61 4.32 -16.65 -6.70
C ILE A 61 4.68 -16.77 -5.22
N VAL A 62 5.02 -15.64 -4.60
CA VAL A 62 5.29 -15.57 -3.17
C VAL A 62 4.10 -14.91 -2.52
N ASP A 63 3.31 -15.72 -1.81
CA ASP A 63 2.08 -15.29 -1.16
C ASP A 63 2.30 -15.06 0.35
N ILE A 64 1.53 -14.15 0.92
CA ILE A 64 1.52 -13.84 2.34
C ILE A 64 0.27 -14.48 2.93
N ASN A 65 0.47 -15.66 3.51
CA ASN A 65 -0.60 -16.43 4.14
C ASN A 65 -0.66 -16.19 5.66
N ASP A 66 -1.70 -16.73 6.29
CA ASP A 66 -1.92 -16.61 7.74
C ASP A 66 -0.73 -17.13 8.55
N ALA A 67 -0.08 -18.22 8.13
CA ALA A 67 1.09 -18.75 8.82
C ALA A 67 2.28 -17.78 8.80
N SER A 68 2.53 -17.12 7.67
CA SER A 68 3.56 -16.09 7.55
C SER A 68 3.25 -14.87 8.44
N ILE A 69 1.98 -14.47 8.53
CA ILE A 69 1.54 -13.36 9.40
C ILE A 69 1.72 -13.73 10.88
N ASP A 70 1.38 -14.96 11.26
CA ASP A 70 1.57 -15.45 12.63
C ASP A 70 3.05 -15.52 13.03
N ASP A 71 3.94 -15.92 12.11
CA ASP A 71 5.37 -16.06 12.37
C ASP A 71 6.13 -14.72 12.37
N ILE A 72 5.79 -13.79 11.47
CA ILE A 72 6.54 -12.55 11.25
C ILE A 72 5.88 -11.35 11.93
N GLY A 73 4.55 -11.28 11.87
CA GLY A 73 3.75 -10.19 12.41
C GLY A 73 2.74 -9.63 11.41
N VAL A 74 2.06 -8.57 11.87
CA VAL A 74 0.92 -7.97 11.18
C VAL A 74 1.33 -7.35 9.84
N TRP A 75 0.55 -7.66 8.80
CA TRP A 75 0.66 -7.03 7.49
C TRP A 75 0.04 -5.62 7.49
N PRO A 76 0.60 -4.62 6.77
CA PRO A 76 1.81 -4.68 5.96
C PRO A 76 3.09 -4.75 6.78
N TRP A 77 4.02 -5.63 6.39
CA TRP A 77 5.31 -5.76 7.05
C TRP A 77 6.18 -4.50 6.87
N ASN A 78 7.09 -4.30 7.82
CA ASN A 78 8.11 -3.27 7.71
C ASN A 78 9.02 -3.52 6.51
N ARG A 79 9.52 -2.43 5.93
CA ARG A 79 10.26 -2.47 4.66
C ARG A 79 11.62 -3.16 4.77
N ASP A 80 12.14 -3.34 5.98
CA ASP A 80 13.32 -4.16 6.21
C ASP A 80 13.09 -5.65 6.01
N ILE A 81 11.94 -6.18 6.43
CA ILE A 81 11.58 -7.58 6.17
C ILE A 81 11.49 -7.82 4.66
N VAL A 82 10.85 -6.89 3.94
CA VAL A 82 10.72 -6.95 2.47
C VAL A 82 12.09 -6.82 1.80
N ALA A 83 12.96 -5.94 2.30
CA ALA A 83 14.33 -5.80 1.80
C ALA A 83 15.12 -7.10 2.00
N ASP A 84 15.09 -7.70 3.20
CA ASP A 84 15.78 -8.95 3.46
C ASP A 84 15.25 -10.08 2.56
N MET A 85 13.93 -10.15 2.36
CA MET A 85 13.31 -11.08 1.39
C MET A 85 13.88 -10.87 -0.02
N LEU A 86 14.00 -9.63 -0.47
CA LEU A 86 14.52 -9.30 -1.80
C LEU A 86 16.00 -9.69 -1.96
N ILE A 87 16.82 -9.51 -0.92
CA ILE A 87 18.20 -10.00 -0.90
C ILE A 87 18.22 -11.52 -1.08
N ARG A 88 17.42 -12.25 -0.29
CA ARG A 88 17.37 -13.72 -0.39
C ARG A 88 16.89 -14.17 -1.76
N MET A 89 15.86 -13.56 -2.32
CA MET A 89 15.39 -13.86 -3.67
C MET A 89 16.53 -13.72 -4.69
N LYS A 90 17.30 -12.63 -4.61
CA LYS A 90 18.46 -12.44 -5.49
C LYS A 90 19.55 -13.49 -5.27
N GLU A 91 19.88 -13.82 -4.02
CA GLU A 91 20.84 -14.89 -3.68
C GLU A 91 20.41 -16.26 -4.24
N PHE A 92 19.10 -16.54 -4.26
CA PHE A 92 18.54 -17.75 -4.87
C PHE A 92 18.39 -17.68 -6.40
N GLY A 93 18.83 -16.58 -7.03
CA GLY A 93 18.88 -16.44 -8.49
C GLY A 93 17.60 -15.88 -9.12
N ALA A 94 16.74 -15.22 -8.35
CA ALA A 94 15.63 -14.47 -8.92
C ALA A 94 16.16 -13.39 -9.87
N TYR A 95 15.68 -13.40 -11.12
CA TYR A 95 16.09 -12.44 -12.14
C TYR A 95 15.21 -11.18 -12.14
N ASN A 96 13.91 -11.34 -11.90
CA ASN A 96 12.93 -10.26 -11.85
C ASN A 96 12.06 -10.42 -10.58
N VAL A 97 11.71 -9.32 -9.93
CA VAL A 97 10.73 -9.31 -8.83
C VAL A 97 9.65 -8.26 -9.13
N VAL A 98 8.39 -8.70 -9.10
CA VAL A 98 7.22 -7.83 -9.32
C VAL A 98 6.48 -7.72 -8.00
N PHE A 99 6.27 -6.50 -7.54
CA PHE A 99 5.48 -6.22 -6.35
C PHE A 99 4.00 -6.05 -6.75
N ASP A 100 3.13 -6.66 -5.95
CA ASP A 100 1.67 -6.48 -5.99
C ASP A 100 1.19 -5.83 -4.68
N ILE A 101 1.79 -4.69 -4.36
CA ILE A 101 1.50 -3.92 -3.16
C ILE A 101 1.86 -2.44 -3.38
N GLU A 102 0.99 -1.57 -2.92
CA GLU A 102 1.14 -0.13 -3.01
C GLU A 102 1.98 0.43 -1.86
N TYR A 103 3.14 1.01 -2.18
CA TYR A 103 4.01 1.68 -1.20
C TYR A 103 3.83 3.20 -1.26
N LEU A 104 2.71 3.66 -0.71
CA LEU A 104 2.30 5.07 -0.78
C LEU A 104 2.94 5.92 0.33
N GLN A 105 3.11 5.34 1.52
CA GLN A 105 3.55 6.01 2.74
C GLN A 105 4.85 5.44 3.29
N LYS A 106 5.49 6.20 4.19
CA LYS A 106 6.72 5.78 4.85
C LYS A 106 6.52 4.54 5.71
N SER A 107 7.53 3.67 5.74
CA SER A 107 7.60 2.60 6.73
C SER A 107 7.86 3.16 8.14
N ALA A 108 7.41 2.43 9.16
CA ALA A 108 7.96 2.63 10.50
C ALA A 108 9.47 2.37 10.50
N LYS A 109 10.21 3.14 11.31
CA LYS A 109 11.65 2.96 11.52
C LYS A 109 11.91 1.69 12.33
N ALA A 110 12.98 0.96 11.98
CA ALA A 110 13.46 -0.17 12.78
C ALA A 110 14.66 0.22 13.66
N LEU A 111 15.04 -0.67 14.56
CA LEU A 111 16.28 -0.55 15.33
C LEU A 111 17.44 -1.21 14.57
N VAL A 112 18.65 -0.65 14.69
CA VAL A 112 19.87 -1.29 14.19
C VAL A 112 20.20 -2.57 14.99
N PRO A 113 20.91 -3.57 14.40
CA PRO A 113 21.13 -4.88 15.03
C PRO A 113 21.78 -4.88 16.43
N ASN A 114 22.47 -3.81 16.81
CA ASN A 114 23.12 -3.65 18.12
C ASN A 114 22.52 -2.52 18.96
N ALA A 115 21.31 -2.04 18.60
CA ALA A 115 20.70 -0.89 19.25
C ALA A 115 20.61 -1.05 20.76
N TRP A 116 20.30 -2.25 21.24
CA TRP A 116 20.22 -2.51 22.68
C TRP A 116 21.57 -2.33 23.38
N GLN A 117 22.61 -2.97 22.86
CA GLN A 117 23.97 -2.91 23.42
C GLN A 117 24.49 -1.47 23.38
N GLU A 118 24.35 -0.79 22.25
CA GLU A 118 24.80 0.60 22.08
C GLU A 118 24.03 1.55 23.01
N THR A 119 22.72 1.36 23.18
CA THR A 119 21.92 2.13 24.15
C THR A 119 22.45 1.96 25.56
N GLN A 120 22.70 0.71 25.99
CA GLN A 120 23.20 0.42 27.33
C GLN A 120 24.56 1.08 27.56
N GLU A 121 25.48 0.97 26.59
CA GLU A 121 26.81 1.59 26.70
C GLU A 121 26.75 3.12 26.79
N VAL A 122 25.86 3.75 26.04
CA VAL A 122 25.68 5.22 26.11
C VAL A 122 25.08 5.62 27.45
N ILE A 123 24.06 4.91 27.92
CA ILE A 123 23.42 5.18 29.22
C ILE A 123 24.41 5.00 30.38
N GLU A 124 25.18 3.91 30.40
CA GLU A 124 26.14 3.65 31.47
C GLU A 124 27.27 4.68 31.50
N ARG A 125 27.77 5.10 30.33
CA ARG A 125 28.74 6.20 30.24
C ARG A 125 28.16 7.51 30.79
N SER A 126 26.97 7.90 30.35
CA SER A 126 26.33 9.12 30.86
C SER A 126 26.02 9.05 32.35
N LYS A 127 25.65 7.88 32.90
CA LYS A 127 25.48 7.69 34.35
C LYS A 127 26.80 7.92 35.09
N GLN A 128 27.91 7.37 34.60
CA GLN A 128 29.23 7.54 35.21
C GLN A 128 29.67 9.01 35.18
N ASP A 129 29.47 9.70 34.06
CA ASP A 129 29.80 11.12 33.92
C ASP A 129 29.00 11.98 34.90
N ILE A 130 27.67 11.79 34.94
CA ILE A 130 26.79 12.54 35.87
C ILE A 130 27.13 12.22 37.32
N ALA A 131 27.32 10.95 37.68
CA ALA A 131 27.68 10.56 39.03
C ALA A 131 29.03 11.14 39.46
N GLY A 132 30.01 11.18 38.54
CA GLY A 132 31.31 11.79 38.77
C GLY A 132 31.21 13.27 39.09
N VAL A 133 30.42 14.02 38.31
CA VAL A 133 30.23 15.46 38.52
C VAL A 133 29.43 15.76 39.79
N ILE A 134 28.38 14.97 40.09
CA ILE A 134 27.65 15.07 41.36
C ILE A 134 28.58 14.80 42.55
N GLY A 135 29.44 13.78 42.45
CA GLY A 135 30.44 13.48 43.48
C GLY A 135 31.43 14.63 43.71
N GLN A 136 31.90 15.26 42.63
CA GLN A 136 32.77 16.45 42.70
C GLN A 136 32.06 17.63 43.37
N PHE A 137 30.80 17.89 43.00
CA PHE A 137 29.99 18.94 43.61
C PHE A 137 29.76 18.68 45.10
N ALA A 138 29.35 17.46 45.46
CA ALA A 138 29.12 17.08 46.85
C ALA A 138 30.40 17.21 47.70
N GLY A 139 31.56 16.83 47.13
CA GLY A 139 32.85 17.01 47.77
C GLY A 139 33.21 18.48 47.98
N ALA A 140 32.98 19.34 46.98
CA ALA A 140 33.18 20.78 47.08
C ALA A 140 32.29 21.42 48.17
N ALA A 141 31.01 21.05 48.19
CA ALA A 141 30.05 21.52 49.18
C ALA A 141 30.42 21.06 50.62
N ALA A 142 30.81 19.79 50.79
CA ALA A 142 31.18 19.23 52.09
C ALA A 142 32.53 19.78 52.63
N GLY A 143 33.43 20.21 51.74
CA GLY A 143 34.74 20.74 52.11
C GLY A 143 34.70 22.11 52.80
N GLY A 144 33.55 22.81 52.78
CA GLY A 144 33.34 24.09 53.46
C GLY A 144 34.14 25.28 52.89
N GLY A 145 34.80 25.09 51.74
CA GLY A 145 35.65 26.09 51.09
C GLY A 145 34.91 27.05 50.16
N PHE A 146 33.60 26.86 49.95
CA PHE A 146 32.77 27.65 49.04
C PHE A 146 31.58 28.25 49.79
N SER A 147 31.24 29.50 49.46
CA SER A 147 30.01 30.14 49.91
C SER A 147 28.78 29.56 49.21
N GLY A 148 27.59 29.82 49.78
CA GLY A 148 26.33 29.35 49.19
C GLY A 148 26.11 29.85 47.76
N ASP A 149 26.50 31.08 47.47
CA ASP A 149 26.35 31.68 46.13
C ASP A 149 27.32 31.05 45.11
N GLU A 150 28.57 30.78 45.52
CA GLU A 150 29.55 30.08 44.67
C GLU A 150 29.13 28.63 44.38
N LEU A 151 28.51 27.95 45.34
CA LEU A 151 27.94 26.61 45.12
C LEU A 151 26.74 26.66 44.16
N MET A 152 25.92 27.71 44.22
CA MET A 152 24.82 27.89 43.27
C MET A 152 25.34 28.13 41.85
N GLU A 153 26.36 28.98 41.68
CA GLU A 153 26.99 29.22 40.39
C GLU A 153 27.64 27.94 39.83
N LEU A 154 28.40 27.22 40.66
CA LEU A 154 29.01 25.94 40.29
C LEU A 154 27.95 24.90 39.88
N SER A 155 26.81 24.85 40.59
CA SER A 155 25.71 23.95 40.24
C SER A 155 25.13 24.26 38.85
N SER A 156 24.99 25.54 38.52
CA SER A 156 24.51 25.98 37.20
C SER A 156 25.50 25.60 36.11
N GLN A 157 26.79 25.86 36.33
CA GLN A 157 27.85 25.50 35.38
C GLN A 157 27.95 23.99 35.17
N ILE A 158 27.72 23.20 36.22
CA ILE A 158 27.68 21.74 36.15
C ILE A 158 26.50 21.26 35.30
N VAL A 159 25.31 21.82 35.54
CA VAL A 159 24.11 21.43 34.81
C VAL A 159 24.24 21.78 33.33
N GLU A 160 24.67 23.00 33.02
CA GLU A 160 24.80 23.47 31.64
C GLU A 160 25.99 22.84 30.90
N GLY A 161 27.13 22.67 31.58
CA GLY A 161 28.37 22.21 30.97
C GLY A 161 28.55 20.70 30.90
N TYR A 162 27.85 19.94 31.77
CA TYR A 162 28.06 18.49 31.88
C TYR A 162 26.75 17.68 31.85
N VAL A 163 25.75 18.04 32.67
CA VAL A 163 24.51 17.25 32.76
C VAL A 163 23.70 17.34 31.48
N ASN A 164 23.40 18.55 31.01
CA ASN A 164 22.63 18.76 29.78
C ASN A 164 23.33 18.13 28.56
N PRO A 165 24.65 18.33 28.33
CA PRO A 165 25.37 17.66 27.25
C PRO A 165 25.36 16.12 27.35
N ALA A 166 25.47 15.55 28.56
CA ALA A 166 25.42 14.10 28.74
C ALA A 166 24.03 13.52 28.38
N LEU A 167 22.96 14.25 28.71
CA LEU A 167 21.58 13.90 28.33
C LEU A 167 21.33 14.11 26.83
N ASP A 168 21.84 15.19 26.24
CA ASP A 168 21.78 15.44 24.81
C ASP A 168 22.52 14.37 24.01
N ASN A 169 23.65 13.88 24.52
CA ASN A 169 24.38 12.78 23.90
C ASN A 169 23.57 11.48 23.91
N ILE A 170 22.83 11.17 24.98
CA ILE A 170 21.89 10.03 24.98
C ILE A 170 20.84 10.22 23.89
N ARG A 171 20.23 11.40 23.79
CA ARG A 171 19.21 11.70 22.78
C ARG A 171 19.75 11.52 21.36
N ILE A 172 20.88 12.15 21.04
CA ILE A 172 21.53 12.08 19.72
C ILE A 172 21.94 10.64 19.39
N SER A 173 22.49 9.91 20.37
CA SER A 173 22.90 8.53 20.16
C SER A 173 21.69 7.65 19.89
N THR A 174 20.59 7.82 20.63
CA THR A 174 19.34 7.07 20.42
C THR A 174 18.77 7.29 19.02
N ASP A 175 18.84 8.51 18.49
CA ASP A 175 18.41 8.82 17.12
C ASP A 175 19.19 8.00 16.06
N LYS A 176 20.50 7.79 16.29
CA LYS A 176 21.36 6.98 15.41
C LYS A 176 21.08 5.48 15.48
N LEU A 177 20.34 5.03 16.49
CA LEU A 177 19.94 3.63 16.63
C LEU A 177 18.72 3.29 15.77
N SER A 178 18.09 4.30 15.17
CA SER A 178 17.01 4.10 14.22
C SER A 178 17.57 3.89 12.81
N ARG A 179 17.07 2.89 12.11
CA ARG A 179 17.30 2.65 10.68
C ARG A 179 16.08 3.13 9.90
N ASP A 180 16.35 3.88 8.83
CA ASP A 180 15.34 4.16 7.82
C ASP A 180 15.11 2.91 6.95
N ASN A 181 13.96 2.28 7.13
CA ASN A 181 13.61 1.05 6.42
C ASN A 181 13.29 1.30 4.95
N ASP A 182 12.81 2.49 4.59
CA ASP A 182 12.55 2.84 3.21
C ASP A 182 13.88 3.05 2.48
N GLU A 183 14.86 3.70 3.12
CA GLU A 183 16.21 3.81 2.55
C GLU A 183 16.85 2.42 2.35
N TYR A 184 16.73 1.54 3.34
CA TYR A 184 17.26 0.17 3.24
C TYR A 184 16.60 -0.62 2.10
N PHE A 185 15.27 -0.53 1.99
CA PHE A 185 14.53 -1.17 0.91
C PHE A 185 14.90 -0.59 -0.45
N ALA A 186 15.00 0.74 -0.59
CA ALA A 186 15.41 1.40 -1.82
C ALA A 186 16.80 0.95 -2.30
N ARG A 187 17.78 0.88 -1.39
CA ARG A 187 19.12 0.34 -1.71
C ARG A 187 19.06 -1.13 -2.13
N THR A 188 18.13 -1.89 -1.59
CA THR A 188 17.94 -3.29 -1.96
C THR A 188 17.25 -3.44 -3.32
N LEU A 189 16.30 -2.56 -3.67
CA LEU A 189 15.76 -2.45 -5.03
C LEU A 189 16.87 -2.17 -6.03
N GLN A 190 17.75 -1.21 -5.72
CA GLN A 190 18.94 -0.92 -6.53
C GLN A 190 19.86 -2.15 -6.65
N TYR A 191 20.11 -2.83 -5.53
CA TYR A 191 20.90 -4.06 -5.53
C TYR A 191 20.25 -5.13 -6.41
N MET A 192 18.93 -5.32 -6.34
CA MET A 192 18.19 -6.26 -7.18
C MET A 192 18.32 -5.91 -8.67
N GLY A 193 18.10 -4.64 -9.01
CA GLY A 193 18.28 -4.06 -10.34
C GLY A 193 17.08 -4.26 -11.28
N ASN A 194 16.35 -5.36 -11.13
CA ASN A 194 15.22 -5.73 -11.98
C ASN A 194 13.95 -5.90 -11.14
N THR A 195 13.37 -4.77 -10.74
CA THR A 195 12.15 -4.76 -9.91
C THR A 195 11.04 -3.94 -10.55
N TRP A 196 9.80 -4.42 -10.43
CA TRP A 196 8.61 -3.72 -10.88
C TRP A 196 7.78 -3.31 -9.67
N MET A 197 7.59 -2.00 -9.51
CA MET A 197 6.82 -1.42 -8.41
C MET A 197 5.38 -1.20 -8.82
N THR A 198 4.46 -1.33 -7.88
CA THR A 198 3.04 -1.10 -8.14
C THR A 198 2.72 0.39 -8.26
N MET A 199 1.87 0.74 -9.23
CA MET A 199 1.12 2.01 -9.25
C MET A 199 -0.37 1.72 -9.20
N ASN A 200 -1.09 2.55 -8.46
CA ASN A 200 -2.54 2.62 -8.54
C ASN A 200 -2.92 3.50 -9.73
N MET A 201 -3.86 3.06 -10.56
CA MET A 201 -4.40 3.83 -11.69
C MET A 201 -5.58 4.72 -11.28
N ARG A 202 -5.68 4.99 -9.98
CA ARG A 202 -6.63 5.92 -9.36
C ARG A 202 -5.88 6.74 -8.32
N MET A 203 -6.39 7.93 -8.05
CA MET A 203 -6.03 8.64 -6.83
C MET A 203 -6.76 7.97 -5.66
N VAL A 204 -6.07 7.84 -4.53
CA VAL A 204 -6.56 7.06 -3.39
C VAL A 204 -7.06 7.95 -2.25
N ASN A 205 -6.74 9.27 -2.24
CA ASN A 205 -7.20 10.22 -1.21
C ASN A 205 -7.65 11.58 -1.78
N GLU A 206 -8.54 12.28 -1.06
CA GLU A 206 -8.97 13.67 -1.32
C GLU A 206 -7.85 14.72 -1.07
N LEU A 207 -6.81 14.36 -0.31
CA LEU A 207 -5.61 15.19 -0.11
C LEU A 207 -4.73 15.32 -1.37
N ASP A 208 -5.10 14.61 -2.44
CA ASP A 208 -4.39 14.51 -3.71
C ASP A 208 -5.01 15.41 -4.80
N ASP A 209 -6.04 16.21 -4.48
CA ASP A 209 -6.65 17.18 -5.37
C ASP A 209 -5.75 18.40 -5.58
N GLU A 210 -5.29 18.60 -6.81
CA GLU A 210 -4.43 19.73 -7.21
C GLU A 210 -5.02 21.10 -6.84
N GLU A 211 -6.35 21.23 -6.72
CA GLU A 211 -7.02 22.47 -6.31
C GLU A 211 -6.70 22.93 -4.89
N HIS A 212 -6.18 22.05 -4.00
CA HIS A 212 -5.74 22.42 -2.65
C HIS A 212 -4.21 22.58 -2.52
N PHE A 213 -3.45 22.41 -3.60
CA PHE A 213 -2.00 22.64 -3.60
C PHE A 213 -1.70 24.12 -3.86
N ASP A 214 -1.99 24.96 -2.86
CA ASP A 214 -1.51 26.34 -2.88
C ASP A 214 0.01 26.31 -2.96
N SER A 215 0.56 26.99 -3.98
CA SER A 215 1.98 27.22 -4.23
C SER A 215 2.68 28.07 -3.14
N GLY A 216 2.18 27.99 -1.91
CA GLY A 216 2.78 28.58 -0.72
C GLY A 216 3.75 27.63 -0.02
N ASP A 217 4.45 28.16 0.99
CA ASP A 217 5.48 27.46 1.75
C ASP A 217 4.96 26.31 2.65
N ASP A 218 3.65 26.05 2.69
CA ASP A 218 2.96 25.12 3.63
C ASP A 218 2.65 23.72 3.05
N VAL A 219 3.38 23.28 2.01
CA VAL A 219 3.26 21.90 1.50
C VAL A 219 3.96 20.91 2.45
N SER A 220 3.35 19.77 2.77
CA SER A 220 3.96 18.73 3.60
C SER A 220 5.08 17.97 2.86
N ASP A 221 5.98 17.33 3.60
CA ASP A 221 7.03 16.48 2.99
C ASP A 221 6.44 15.30 2.20
N GLU A 222 5.31 14.75 2.65
CA GLU A 222 4.62 13.66 1.96
C GLU A 222 4.02 14.13 0.64
N GLN A 223 3.40 15.31 0.63
CA GLN A 223 2.87 15.94 -0.59
C GLN A 223 3.97 16.24 -1.61
N ARG A 224 5.10 16.80 -1.17
CA ARG A 224 6.29 16.99 -2.04
C ARG A 224 6.76 15.68 -2.65
N THR A 225 6.86 14.64 -1.81
CA THR A 225 7.29 13.32 -2.27
C THR A 225 6.32 12.73 -3.28
N PHE A 226 5.02 12.85 -3.04
CA PHE A 226 3.98 12.39 -3.97
C PHE A 226 4.10 13.08 -5.34
N MET A 227 4.16 14.41 -5.36
CA MET A 227 4.30 15.19 -6.61
C MET A 227 5.57 14.80 -7.38
N GLN A 228 6.68 14.61 -6.66
CA GLN A 228 7.93 14.13 -7.25
C GLN A 228 7.78 12.71 -7.83
N SER A 229 7.11 11.82 -7.12
CA SER A 229 6.87 10.43 -7.53
C SER A 229 6.03 10.39 -8.82
N ARG A 230 4.95 11.17 -8.85
CA ARG A 230 4.05 11.27 -10.01
C ARG A 230 4.76 11.82 -11.23
N ARG A 231 5.50 12.93 -11.08
CA ARG A 231 6.30 13.52 -12.17
C ARG A 231 7.32 12.52 -12.70
N TYR A 232 8.06 11.87 -11.81
CA TYR A 232 9.08 10.91 -12.21
C TYR A 232 8.50 9.70 -12.94
N ALA A 233 7.39 9.15 -12.45
CA ALA A 233 6.71 8.04 -13.09
C ALA A 233 6.19 8.41 -14.49
N ALA A 234 5.60 9.60 -14.63
CA ALA A 234 5.13 10.12 -15.91
C ALA A 234 6.28 10.29 -16.92
N GLU A 235 7.42 10.83 -16.49
CA GLU A 235 8.58 11.08 -17.36
C GLU A 235 9.31 9.79 -17.76
N ARG A 236 9.43 8.82 -16.84
CA ARG A 236 10.26 7.63 -17.05
C ARG A 236 9.50 6.44 -17.63
N PHE A 237 8.26 6.21 -17.18
CA PHE A 237 7.55 4.95 -17.44
C PHE A 237 6.32 5.11 -18.32
N LEU A 238 5.69 6.29 -18.33
CA LEU A 238 4.47 6.52 -19.11
C LEU A 238 4.81 7.04 -20.51
N LEU A 239 4.04 6.60 -21.50
CA LEU A 239 4.15 7.06 -22.88
C LEU A 239 3.08 8.11 -23.18
N ALA A 240 3.47 9.16 -23.90
CA ALA A 240 2.57 10.24 -24.35
C ALA A 240 2.36 10.23 -25.88
N ASN A 241 2.45 9.06 -26.51
CA ASN A 241 2.47 8.91 -27.97
C ASN A 241 1.15 8.39 -28.57
N VAL A 242 0.05 8.49 -27.83
CA VAL A 242 -1.28 8.05 -28.27
C VAL A 242 -2.13 9.28 -28.54
N ASP A 243 -2.60 9.39 -29.78
CA ASP A 243 -3.58 10.40 -30.21
C ASP A 243 -4.98 9.80 -30.15
N ASP A 244 -5.94 10.53 -29.58
CA ASP A 244 -7.33 10.09 -29.42
C ASP A 244 -8.30 11.16 -29.95
N PRO A 245 -8.32 11.39 -31.28
CA PRO A 245 -9.13 12.45 -31.88
C PRO A 245 -10.64 12.20 -31.73
N ALA A 246 -11.04 10.96 -31.42
CA ALA A 246 -12.43 10.56 -31.21
C ALA A 246 -12.84 10.53 -29.73
N GLY A 247 -11.92 10.79 -28.79
CA GLY A 247 -12.19 10.78 -27.35
C GLY A 247 -12.59 9.41 -26.79
N LEU A 248 -12.17 8.31 -27.42
CA LEU A 248 -12.54 6.95 -27.05
C LEU A 248 -11.84 6.47 -25.77
N VAL A 249 -10.61 6.92 -25.51
CA VAL A 249 -9.85 6.60 -24.29
C VAL A 249 -10.58 7.17 -23.08
N GLU A 250 -10.92 8.46 -23.15
CA GLU A 250 -11.65 9.17 -22.12
C GLU A 250 -13.06 8.59 -21.89
N GLN A 251 -13.77 8.25 -22.97
CA GLN A 251 -15.07 7.60 -22.89
C GLN A 251 -14.98 6.21 -22.22
N GLY A 252 -13.96 5.42 -22.57
CA GLY A 252 -13.73 4.09 -22.01
C GLY A 252 -13.42 4.13 -20.51
N ASN A 253 -12.49 4.99 -20.10
CA ASN A 253 -12.09 5.14 -18.70
C ASN A 253 -13.27 5.60 -17.82
N ARG A 254 -14.10 6.52 -18.32
CA ARG A 254 -15.31 6.96 -17.60
C ARG A 254 -16.29 5.83 -17.32
N LEU A 255 -16.47 4.91 -18.26
CA LEU A 255 -17.34 3.75 -18.08
C LEU A 255 -16.78 2.80 -17.01
N VAL A 256 -15.47 2.59 -17.02
CA VAL A 256 -14.80 1.74 -16.04
C VAL A 256 -14.90 2.31 -14.61
N VAL A 257 -14.69 3.63 -14.44
CA VAL A 257 -14.90 4.32 -13.15
C VAL A 257 -16.33 4.10 -12.65
N GLN A 258 -17.33 4.29 -13.52
CA GLN A 258 -18.75 4.13 -13.14
C GLN A 258 -19.13 2.69 -12.76
N GLU A 259 -18.48 1.68 -13.33
CA GLU A 259 -18.75 0.27 -13.01
C GLU A 259 -18.10 -0.18 -11.70
N GLN A 260 -16.92 0.35 -11.37
CA GLN A 260 -16.19 -0.01 -10.14
C GLN A 260 -16.68 0.78 -8.93
N THR A 261 -16.96 2.07 -9.11
CA THR A 261 -17.30 2.97 -8.02
C THR A 261 -18.79 3.29 -8.07
N ARG A 262 -19.55 2.87 -7.04
CA ARG A 262 -20.93 3.39 -6.84
C ARG A 262 -20.94 4.89 -6.51
N GLU A 263 -19.79 5.44 -6.15
CA GLU A 263 -19.55 6.84 -5.84
C GLU A 263 -18.82 7.55 -6.98
N GLN A 264 -19.25 8.77 -7.30
CA GLN A 264 -18.82 9.56 -8.45
C GLN A 264 -17.39 10.14 -8.34
N SER A 265 -16.64 9.81 -7.27
CA SER A 265 -15.47 10.56 -6.80
C SER A 265 -14.20 9.71 -6.70
N SER A 266 -13.98 8.75 -7.60
CA SER A 266 -12.61 8.27 -7.84
C SER A 266 -11.91 9.29 -8.72
N TYR A 267 -11.07 10.15 -8.13
CA TYR A 267 -10.33 11.15 -8.89
C TYR A 267 -9.45 10.49 -9.94
N ARG A 268 -9.50 11.05 -11.14
CA ARG A 268 -8.73 10.60 -12.30
C ARG A 268 -7.26 10.88 -12.08
N GLY A 269 -6.40 9.97 -12.54
CA GLY A 269 -4.97 10.09 -12.37
C GLY A 269 -4.36 8.75 -11.96
N PHE A 270 -3.15 8.79 -11.43
CA PHE A 270 -2.45 7.60 -10.96
C PHE A 270 -1.62 7.95 -9.73
N TYR A 271 -1.49 6.99 -8.83
CA TYR A 271 -0.70 7.09 -7.61
C TYR A 271 0.45 6.06 -7.66
N PRO A 272 1.67 6.46 -8.03
CA PRO A 272 2.81 5.55 -8.05
C PRO A 272 3.35 5.29 -6.65
N ALA A 273 4.08 4.19 -6.49
CA ALA A 273 4.95 4.02 -5.32
C ALA A 273 5.91 5.22 -5.17
N ARG A 274 6.33 5.48 -3.93
CA ARG A 274 7.22 6.60 -3.58
C ARG A 274 8.44 6.68 -4.49
N TYR A 275 8.87 7.92 -4.76
CA TYR A 275 10.05 8.26 -5.54
C TYR A 275 11.29 7.48 -5.11
N ASP A 276 11.47 7.32 -3.79
CA ASP A 276 12.55 6.55 -3.16
C ASP A 276 12.70 5.14 -3.74
N PHE A 277 11.59 4.53 -4.19
CA PHE A 277 11.53 3.18 -4.73
C PHE A 277 11.53 3.17 -6.25
N ILE A 278 10.65 3.95 -6.88
CA ILE A 278 10.50 3.94 -8.34
C ILE A 278 11.73 4.48 -9.07
N HIS A 279 12.58 5.27 -8.41
CA HIS A 279 13.87 5.70 -8.94
C HIS A 279 14.81 4.52 -9.21
N PHE A 280 14.76 3.47 -8.38
CA PHE A 280 15.57 2.25 -8.54
C PHE A 280 14.85 1.10 -9.24
N ALA A 281 13.55 1.26 -9.51
CA ALA A 281 12.77 0.26 -10.23
C ALA A 281 13.10 0.23 -11.73
N ASP A 282 12.96 -0.95 -12.34
CA ASP A 282 13.10 -1.16 -13.78
C ASP A 282 11.78 -0.90 -14.53
N GLY A 283 10.65 -1.07 -13.84
CA GLY A 283 9.33 -0.78 -14.39
C GLY A 283 8.25 -0.57 -13.34
N LEU A 284 7.03 -0.32 -13.83
CA LEU A 284 5.84 -0.22 -13.00
C LEU A 284 4.81 -1.29 -13.39
N GLY A 285 4.13 -1.86 -12.39
CA GLY A 285 2.94 -2.69 -12.53
C GLY A 285 1.67 -1.92 -12.17
N VAL A 286 0.51 -2.43 -12.57
CA VAL A 286 -0.81 -1.84 -12.29
C VAL A 286 -1.69 -2.83 -11.55
N THR A 287 -2.38 -2.39 -10.50
CA THR A 287 -3.24 -3.23 -9.65
C THR A 287 -4.70 -3.22 -10.05
N ASN A 288 -5.18 -2.13 -10.63
CA ASN A 288 -6.61 -1.93 -10.84
C ASN A 288 -7.11 -2.75 -12.04
N VAL A 289 -8.00 -3.70 -11.74
CA VAL A 289 -8.66 -4.55 -12.73
C VAL A 289 -10.17 -4.50 -12.51
N VAL A 290 -10.93 -4.28 -13.57
CA VAL A 290 -12.39 -4.48 -13.55
C VAL A 290 -12.66 -5.94 -13.79
N VAL A 291 -13.35 -6.58 -12.86
CA VAL A 291 -13.88 -7.93 -13.08
C VAL A 291 -15.27 -7.77 -13.71
N ASP A 292 -15.46 -8.35 -14.89
CA ASP A 292 -16.75 -8.38 -15.56
C ASP A 292 -17.79 -9.11 -14.70
N ARG A 293 -19.08 -8.90 -14.97
CA ARG A 293 -20.17 -9.58 -14.24
C ARG A 293 -20.12 -11.11 -14.29
N ASP A 294 -19.37 -11.68 -15.23
CA ASP A 294 -19.15 -13.13 -15.32
C ASP A 294 -18.04 -13.66 -14.41
N GLY A 295 -17.35 -12.79 -13.65
CA GLY A 295 -16.31 -13.16 -12.70
C GLY A 295 -15.01 -13.66 -13.34
N THR A 296 -14.92 -13.71 -14.66
CA THR A 296 -13.82 -14.37 -15.38
C THR A 296 -13.01 -13.37 -16.18
N ARG A 297 -13.68 -12.45 -16.88
CA ARG A 297 -13.01 -11.44 -17.69
C ARG A 297 -12.54 -10.29 -16.83
N ARG A 298 -11.32 -9.84 -17.13
CA ARG A 298 -10.60 -8.78 -16.45
C ARG A 298 -10.30 -7.69 -17.46
N ARG A 299 -10.74 -6.46 -17.19
CA ARG A 299 -10.41 -5.26 -18.00
C ARG A 299 -9.40 -4.41 -17.25
N ILE A 300 -8.39 -3.94 -17.98
CA ILE A 300 -7.32 -3.10 -17.48
C ILE A 300 -7.35 -1.80 -18.27
N GLU A 301 -7.33 -0.67 -17.57
CA GLU A 301 -7.20 0.65 -18.19
C GLU A 301 -5.74 0.87 -18.61
N LEU A 302 -5.39 0.54 -19.85
CA LEU A 302 -4.00 0.68 -20.33
C LEU A 302 -3.66 2.09 -20.83
N LEU A 303 -4.68 2.91 -21.11
CA LEU A 303 -4.53 4.25 -21.66
C LEU A 303 -5.26 5.23 -20.74
N HIS A 304 -4.55 6.24 -20.24
CA HIS A 304 -5.11 7.25 -19.35
C HIS A 304 -4.42 8.60 -19.59
N HIS A 305 -5.17 9.70 -19.50
CA HIS A 305 -4.59 11.04 -19.51
C HIS A 305 -4.01 11.33 -18.12
N PRO A 306 -2.69 11.45 -17.96
CA PRO A 306 -2.07 11.60 -16.64
C PRO A 306 -2.48 12.90 -15.93
N ASP A 307 -3.01 13.86 -16.68
CA ASP A 307 -3.51 15.14 -16.21
C ASP A 307 -4.97 15.28 -16.69
N PRO A 308 -5.97 15.19 -15.79
CA PRO A 308 -7.39 15.24 -16.17
C PRO A 308 -7.85 16.64 -16.63
N GLU A 309 -7.02 17.68 -16.46
CA GLU A 309 -7.34 19.06 -16.86
C GLU A 309 -6.76 19.48 -18.22
N ARG A 310 -6.02 18.59 -18.91
CA ARG A 310 -5.48 18.82 -20.25
C ARG A 310 -6.22 18.10 -21.37
#